data_AF-A0A087TVW5-F1
#
_entry.id   AF-A0A087TVW5-F1
#
_cell.length_a   1.000
_cell.length_b   1.000
_cell.length_c   1.000
_cell.angle_alpha   90.00
_cell.angle_beta   90.00
_cell.angle_gamma   90.00
#
_symmetry.space_group_name_H-M   'P 1'
#
loop_
_entity.id
_entity.type
_entity.pdbx_description
1 polymer ?
#
loop_
_entity_poly.entity_id
_entity_poly.type
_entity_poly.pdbx_seq_one_letter_code
_entity_poly.pdbx_strand_id
1 'polypeptide(L)' 'EFIVDATNEEEACSKCKLVLAVSLTDTVLLKQVSGPGSLHLESIQDSIEAGQELGLAVQKKLMEVLQSEKNLAQKTKCLL' A
#
# COMPACT_ATOMS: atom_id res chain seq x y z
N GLU A 1 13.41 -0.95 -12.36
CA GLU A 1 13.28 -1.50 -11.00
C GLU A 1 12.71 -0.43 -10.08
N PHE A 2 11.77 -0.79 -9.21
CA PHE A 2 11.10 0.12 -8.28
C PHE A 2 11.19 -0.45 -6.86
N ILE A 3 11.15 0.43 -5.85
CA ILE A 3 11.18 0.08 -4.43
C ILE A 3 9.84 0.48 -3.80
N VAL A 4 9.30 -0.36 -2.94
CA VAL A 4 8.05 -0.13 -2.20
C VAL A 4 8.39 0.14 -0.74
N ASP A 5 7.69 1.09 -0.12
CA ASP A 5 7.96 1.53 1.26
C ASP A 5 9.41 1.98 1.46
N ALA A 6 9.88 2.82 0.53
CA ALA A 6 11.26 3.29 0.49
C ALA A 6 11.62 4.05 1.78
N THR A 7 12.79 3.75 2.34
CA THR A 7 13.31 4.54 3.48
C THR A 7 13.69 5.95 3.02
N ASN A 8 13.97 6.85 3.97
CA ASN A 8 14.40 8.21 3.64
C ASN A 8 15.70 8.22 2.80
N GLU A 9 16.62 7.29 3.10
CA GLU A 9 17.89 7.15 2.37
C GLU A 9 17.66 6.66 0.94
N GLU A 10 16.71 5.75 0.73
CA GLU A 10 16.32 5.24 -0.59
C GLU A 10 15.56 6.30 -1.39
N GLU A 11 14.64 7.05 -0.77
CA GLU A 11 13.91 8.15 -1.41
C GLU A 11 14.87 9.26 -1.85
N ALA A 12 15.90 9.56 -1.06
CA ALA A 12 16.94 10.53 -1.42
C ALA A 12 17.73 10.14 -2.67
N CYS A 13 17.79 8.84 -2.99
CA CYS A 13 18.42 8.31 -4.21
C CYS A 13 17.47 8.26 -5.40
N SER A 14 16.17 8.47 -5.18
CA SER A 14 15.13 8.40 -6.22
C SER A 14 14.96 9.72 -6.97
N LYS A 15 14.55 9.65 -8.24
CA LYS A 15 14.20 10.83 -9.06
C LYS A 15 12.70 11.11 -9.10
N CYS A 16 11.90 10.09 -8.86
CA CYS A 16 10.44 10.12 -8.91
C CYS A 16 9.88 9.11 -7.90
N LYS A 17 8.65 9.37 -7.47
CA LYS A 17 7.84 8.43 -6.69
C LYS A 17 6.43 8.34 -7.25
N LEU A 18 5.82 7.18 -7.08
CA LEU A 18 4.42 6.89 -7.43
C LEU A 18 3.65 6.57 -6.15
N VAL A 19 2.57 7.29 -5.92
CA VAL A 19 1.64 7.05 -4.81
C VAL A 19 0.35 6.44 -5.37
N LEU A 20 -0.10 5.35 -4.77
CA LEU A 20 -1.30 4.61 -5.14
C LEU A 20 -2.25 4.52 -3.96
N ALA A 21 -3.55 4.68 -4.22
CA ALA A 21 -4.60 4.35 -3.26
C ALA A 21 -5.39 3.15 -3.79
N VAL A 22 -5.41 2.06 -3.03
CA VAL A 22 -6.04 0.79 -3.41
C VAL A 22 -7.22 0.52 -2.50
N SER A 23 -8.38 0.18 -3.07
CA SER A 23 -9.59 -0.16 -2.32
C SER A 23 -9.58 -1.63 -1.85
N LEU A 24 -10.48 -1.96 -0.93
CA LEU A 24 -10.76 -3.34 -0.51
C LEU A 24 -11.28 -4.24 -1.64
N THR A 25 -11.83 -3.63 -2.70
CA THR A 25 -12.37 -4.33 -3.88
C THR A 25 -11.38 -4.39 -5.02
N ASP A 26 -10.08 -4.28 -4.71
CA ASP A 26 -9.01 -4.38 -5.70
C ASP A 26 -9.13 -3.31 -6.81
N THR A 27 -9.42 -2.07 -6.41
CA THR A 27 -9.58 -0.95 -7.35
C THR A 27 -8.60 0.17 -7.01
N VAL A 28 -7.83 0.63 -7.99
CA VAL A 28 -6.95 1.78 -7.83
C VAL A 28 -7.75 3.07 -7.95
N LEU A 29 -7.90 3.78 -6.83
CA LEU A 29 -8.66 5.03 -6.72
C LEU A 29 -7.82 6.26 -7.08
N LEU A 30 -6.53 6.22 -6.79
CA LEU A 30 -5.59 7.32 -7.04
C LEU A 30 -4.28 6.79 -7.60
N LYS A 31 -3.72 7.55 -8.54
CA LYS A 31 -2.37 7.38 -9.08
C LYS A 31 -1.73 8.76 -9.14
N GLN A 32 -0.66 8.98 -8.38
CA GLN A 32 0.03 10.27 -8.33
C GLN A 32 1.53 10.08 -8.51
N VAL A 33 2.09 10.63 -9.59
CA VAL A 33 3.54 10.69 -9.80
C VAL A 33 4.04 12.04 -9.30
N SER A 34 5.16 12.04 -8.58
CA SER A 34 5.82 13.26 -8.13
C SER A 34 7.34 13.11 -8.13
N GLY A 35 8.05 14.24 -8.17
CA GLY A 35 9.51 14.30 -8.25
C GLY A 35 9.99 15.01 -9.51
N PRO A 36 11.27 15.43 -9.54
CA PRO A 36 11.83 16.20 -10.65
C PRO A 36 12.18 15.35 -11.90
N GLY A 37 12.16 14.02 -11.81
CA GLY A 37 12.47 13.13 -12.93
C GLY A 37 11.28 12.82 -13.84
N SER A 38 11.54 11.97 -14.84
CA SER A 38 10.53 11.33 -15.67
C SER A 38 10.56 9.81 -15.49
N LEU A 39 9.43 9.17 -15.77
CA LEU A 39 9.28 7.72 -15.76
C LEU A 39 8.76 7.25 -17.12
N HIS A 40 9.18 6.07 -17.54
CA HIS A 40 8.62 5.41 -18.71
C HIS A 40 7.24 4.85 -18.39
N LEU A 41 6.32 4.90 -19.37
CA LEU A 41 4.94 4.45 -19.18
C LEU A 41 4.86 2.97 -18.79
N GLU A 42 5.68 2.12 -19.40
CA GLU A 42 5.79 0.69 -19.08
C GLU A 42 6.17 0.49 -17.60
N SER A 43 7.18 1.22 -17.11
CA SER A 43 7.58 1.15 -15.69
C SER A 43 6.48 1.63 -14.74
N ILE A 44 5.66 2.61 -15.15
CA ILE A 44 4.52 3.07 -14.35
C ILE A 44 3.44 1.97 -14.32
N GLN A 45 3.16 1.32 -15.44
CA GLN A 45 2.19 0.23 -15.52
C GLN A 45 2.59 -0.94 -14.61
N ASP A 46 3.84 -1.40 -14.72
CA ASP A 46 4.39 -2.46 -13.86
C ASP A 46 4.28 -2.09 -12.37
N SER A 47 4.60 -0.83 -12.03
CA SER A 47 4.53 -0.34 -10.65
C SER A 47 3.09 -0.25 -10.13
N ILE A 48 2.11 0.05 -11.00
CA ILE A 48 0.69 0.08 -10.63
C ILE A 48 0.20 -1.34 -10.35
N GLU A 49 0.52 -2.30 -11.20
CA GLU A 49 0.09 -3.70 -11.03
C GLU A 49 0.65 -4.28 -9.74
N ALA A 50 1.95 -4.14 -9.51
CA ALA A 50 2.59 -4.61 -8.28
C ALA A 50 2.06 -3.88 -7.04
N GLY A 51 1.89 -2.56 -7.10
CA GLY A 51 1.38 -1.76 -5.99
C GLY A 51 -0.08 -2.06 -5.64
N GLN A 52 -0.90 -2.40 -6.65
CA GLN A 52 -2.28 -2.83 -6.45
C GLN A 52 -2.35 -4.18 -5.72
N GLU A 53 -1.60 -5.17 -6.18
CA GLU A 53 -1.54 -6.51 -5.55
C GLU A 53 -1.06 -6.42 -4.10
N LEU A 54 0.05 -5.69 -3.87
CA LEU A 54 0.59 -5.48 -2.53
C LEU A 54 -0.38 -4.73 -1.62
N GLY A 55 -0.99 -3.65 -2.12
CA GLY A 55 -1.95 -2.86 -1.37
C GLY A 55 -3.16 -3.69 -0.91
N LEU A 56 -3.69 -4.54 -1.80
CA LEU A 56 -4.78 -5.46 -1.47
C LEU A 56 -4.35 -6.49 -0.41
N ALA A 57 -3.16 -7.06 -0.54
CA ALA A 57 -2.63 -8.05 0.40
C ALA A 57 -2.44 -7.46 1.81
N VAL A 58 -1.83 -6.28 1.91
CA VAL A 58 -1.65 -5.55 3.18
C VAL A 58 -2.99 -5.24 3.82
N GLN A 59 -3.94 -4.72 3.03
CA GLN A 59 -5.26 -4.37 3.53
C GLN A 59 -6.03 -5.59 4.06
N LYS A 60 -5.99 -6.73 3.36
CA LYS A 60 -6.61 -7.99 3.82
C LYS A 60 -6.03 -8.42 5.17
N LYS A 61 -4.69 -8.43 5.29
CA LYS A 61 -4.00 -8.81 6.52
C LYS A 61 -4.35 -7.88 7.68
N LEU A 62 -4.39 -6.58 7.43
CA LEU A 62 -4.78 -5.58 8.42
C LEU A 62 -6.21 -5.83 8.93
N MET A 63 -7.16 -6.09 8.02
CA MET A 63 -8.55 -6.35 8.40
C MET A 63 -8.70 -7.63 9.23
N GLU A 64 -7.97 -8.69 8.91
CA GLU A 64 -7.93 -9.93 9.72
C GLU A 64 -7.44 -9.65 11.14
N VAL A 65 -6.35 -8.88 11.29
CA VAL A 65 -5.79 -8.51 12.59
C VAL A 65 -6.79 -7.69 13.39
N LEU A 66 -7.37 -6.64 12.79
CA LEU A 66 -8.37 -5.80 13.45
C LEU A 66 -9.62 -6.58 13.90
N GLN A 67 -10.08 -7.55 13.10
CA GLN A 67 -11.18 -8.43 13.49
C GLN A 67 -10.80 -9.32 14.68
N SER A 68 -9.58 -9.86 14.68
CA SER A 68 -9.08 -10.68 15.78
C SER A 68 -9.01 -9.89 17.09
N GLU A 69 -8.51 -8.66 17.06
CA GLU A 69 -8.43 -7.75 18.21
C GLU A 69 -9.81 -7.38 18.74
N LYS A 70 -10.75 -7.07 17.83
CA LYS A 70 -12.14 -6.76 18.19
C LYS A 70 -12.82 -7.92 18.92
N ASN A 71 -12.62 -9.14 18.43
CA ASN A 71 -13.20 -10.34 19.04
C ASN A 71 -12.58 -10.63 20.41
N LEU A 72 -11.27 -10.41 20.57
CA LEU A 72 -10.59 -10.55 21.86
C LEU A 72 -11.13 -9.54 22.87
N ALA A 73 -11.28 -8.28 22.47
CA ALA A 73 -11.82 -7.22 23.31
C ALA A 73 -13.27 -7.51 23.75
N GLN A 74 -14.10 -8.06 22.86
CA GLN A 74 -15.47 -8.49 23.21
C GLN A 74 -15.48 -9.65 24.21
N LYS A 75 -14.59 -10.64 24.03
CA LYS A 75 -14.46 -11.77 24.94
C LYS A 75 -14.04 -11.31 26.35
N THR A 76 -13.11 -10.37 26.46
CA THR A 76 -12.68 -9.80 27.75
C THR A 76 -13.78 -8.97 28.41
N LYS A 77 -14.56 -8.19 27.64
CA LYS A 77 -15.70 -7.43 28.17
C LYS A 77 -16.85 -8.31 28.66
N CYS A 78 -17.05 -9.50 28.09
CA CYS A 78 -18.13 -10.40 28.48
C CYS A 78 -17.79 -11.26 29.73
N LEU A 79 -16.54 -11.20 30.21
CA LEU A 79 -16.06 -11.91 31.40
C LEU A 79 -16.03 -11.04 32.67
N LEU A 80 -16.48 -9.78 32.57
CA LEU A 80 -16.73 -8.85 33.67
C LEU A 80 -18.24 -8.69 33.85
#